data_AF-A0A3B9R3H3-F1
#
_entry.id   AF-A0A3B9R3H3-F1
#
_cell.length_a   1.000
_cell.length_b   1.000
_cell.length_c   1.000
_cell.angle_alpha   90.00
_cell.angle_beta   90.00
_cell.angle_gamma   90.00
#
_symmetry.space_group_name_H-M   'P 1'
#
loop_
_entity.id
_entity.type
_entity.pdbx_description
1 polymer ?
#
loop_
_entity_poly.entity_id
_entity_poly.type
_entity_poly.pdbx_seq_one_letter_code
_entity_poly.pdbx_strand_id
1 'polypeptide(L)'
;MNTLKNRYLSLDVFRGMDVALMIIVNSPGNGDTSFGILKHAVWNGFTLTDLVFPTFLFVVGNAMSFSMKKYQNVASSEFLKKVFKRFAIIFLLGFLMYWFPFFENGSLKPIAETRIFGVLQRIALCYLFASILLHYFKTQSVLIFSAIALIGYHIILMVFGDLSLTGNAVLKLDKFIIGAD
;
A
#
# COMPACT_ATOMS: atom_id res chain seq x y z
N MET A 1 -4.49 28.32 -25.64
CA MET A 1 -3.37 27.42 -25.30
C MET A 1 -3.74 26.61 -24.08
N ASN A 2 -3.99 25.31 -24.23
CA ASN A 2 -4.12 24.41 -23.08
C ASN A 2 -2.80 24.47 -22.31
N THR A 3 -2.81 25.07 -21.12
CA THR A 3 -1.69 25.00 -20.19
C THR A 3 -1.46 23.52 -19.90
N LEU A 4 -0.47 22.91 -20.54
CA LEU A 4 -0.07 21.55 -20.25
C LEU A 4 0.22 21.50 -18.76
N LYS A 5 -0.66 20.81 -18.04
CA LYS A 5 -0.54 20.53 -16.61
C LYS A 5 0.89 20.04 -16.38
N ASN A 6 1.72 20.84 -15.69
CA ASN A 6 3.13 20.51 -15.46
C ASN A 6 3.21 19.08 -14.90
N ARG A 7 3.60 18.14 -15.76
CA ARG A 7 3.82 16.73 -15.42
C ARG A 7 5.27 16.60 -15.02
N TYR A 8 5.50 16.02 -13.85
CA TYR A 8 6.85 15.78 -13.37
C TYR A 8 7.38 14.50 -14.01
N LEU A 9 8.17 14.65 -15.09
CA LEU A 9 8.73 13.52 -15.84
C LEU A 9 9.51 12.57 -14.94
N SER A 10 10.33 13.09 -14.02
CA SER A 10 11.09 12.28 -13.06
C SER A 10 10.19 11.37 -12.22
N LEU A 11 9.05 11.88 -11.74
CA LEU A 11 8.10 11.12 -10.93
C LEU A 11 7.31 10.10 -11.77
N ASP A 12 7.09 10.37 -13.05
CA ASP A 12 6.44 9.43 -13.97
C ASP A 12 7.41 8.29 -14.35
N VAL A 13 8.68 8.59 -14.62
CA VAL A 13 9.73 7.59 -14.89
C VAL A 13 9.96 6.71 -13.67
N PHE A 14 10.08 7.31 -12.48
CA PHE A 14 10.32 6.57 -11.25
C PHE A 14 9.18 5.60 -10.93
N ARG A 15 7.92 6.02 -11.12
CA ARG A 15 6.75 5.13 -11.06
C ARG A 15 6.85 3.96 -12.04
N GLY A 16 7.26 4.24 -13.28
CA GLY A 16 7.41 3.22 -14.31
C GLY A 16 8.48 2.20 -13.96
N MET A 17 9.62 2.66 -13.41
CA MET A 17 10.70 1.79 -12.93
C MET A 17 10.25 0.88 -11.80
N ASP A 18 9.52 1.40 -10.83
CA ASP A 18 8.98 0.59 -9.72
C ASP A 18 8.03 -0.50 -10.21
N VAL A 19 7.15 -0.18 -11.17
CA VAL A 19 6.24 -1.16 -11.78
C VAL A 19 7.00 -2.19 -12.60
N ALA A 20 8.01 -1.78 -13.37
CA ALA A 20 8.85 -2.70 -14.12
C ALA A 20 9.60 -3.66 -13.18
N LEU A 21 10.16 -3.15 -12.10
CA LEU A 21 10.81 -3.98 -11.08
C LEU A 21 9.81 -4.94 -10.43
N MET A 22 8.60 -4.47 -10.08
CA MET A 22 7.54 -5.31 -9.53
C MET A 22 7.19 -6.49 -10.45
N ILE A 23 7.10 -6.26 -11.77
CA ILE A 23 6.83 -7.31 -12.75
C ILE A 23 8.00 -8.30 -12.82
N ILE A 24 9.24 -7.82 -12.86
CA ILE A 24 10.45 -8.67 -12.93
C ILE A 24 10.53 -9.59 -11.71
N VAL A 25 10.26 -9.09 -10.51
CA VAL A 25 10.39 -9.88 -9.28
C VAL A 25 9.22 -10.83 -9.06
N ASN A 26 8.02 -10.50 -9.56
CA ASN A 26 6.85 -11.38 -9.47
C ASN A 26 6.83 -12.46 -10.56
N SER A 27 7.57 -12.25 -11.65
CA SER A 27 7.67 -13.19 -12.77
C SER A 27 9.13 -13.57 -13.06
N PRO A 28 9.88 -14.15 -12.10
CA PRO A 28 11.30 -14.42 -12.29
C PRO A 28 11.59 -15.62 -13.20
N GLY A 29 10.54 -16.28 -13.74
CA GLY A 29 10.66 -17.45 -14.59
C GLY A 29 10.83 -18.73 -13.77
N ASN A 30 11.93 -19.46 -13.97
CA ASN A 30 12.17 -20.73 -13.29
C ASN A 30 12.79 -20.50 -11.90
N GLY A 31 12.18 -21.07 -10.85
CA GLY A 31 12.57 -20.82 -9.45
C GLY A 31 14.02 -21.22 -9.12
N ASP A 32 14.56 -22.21 -9.83
CA ASP A 32 15.91 -22.73 -9.64
C ASP A 32 17.01 -21.88 -10.30
N THR A 33 16.68 -21.14 -11.36
CA THR A 33 17.61 -20.24 -12.07
C THR A 33 17.41 -18.76 -11.74
N SER A 34 16.47 -18.46 -10.86
CA SER A 34 16.19 -17.09 -10.42
C SER A 34 17.33 -16.53 -9.57
N PHE A 35 17.86 -15.37 -9.96
CA PHE A 35 18.92 -14.67 -9.23
C PHE A 35 18.51 -14.42 -7.78
N GLY A 36 19.42 -14.65 -6.83
CA GLY A 36 19.13 -14.48 -5.39
C GLY A 36 18.63 -13.09 -5.00
N ILE A 37 19.03 -12.05 -5.74
CA ILE A 37 18.57 -10.67 -5.54
C ILE A 37 17.08 -10.47 -5.87
N LEU A 38 16.51 -11.33 -6.73
CA LEU A 38 15.11 -11.33 -7.15
C LEU A 38 14.24 -12.27 -6.30
N LYS A 39 14.76 -12.79 -5.18
CA LYS A 39 14.00 -13.59 -4.22
C LYS A 39 13.80 -12.78 -2.95
N HIS A 40 12.65 -12.95 -2.30
CA HIS A 40 12.41 -12.39 -0.97
C HIS A 40 13.35 -13.01 0.06
N ALA A 41 13.79 -12.22 1.04
CA ALA A 41 14.42 -12.77 2.22
C ALA A 41 13.43 -13.72 2.95
N VAL A 42 13.94 -14.81 3.51
CA VAL A 42 13.08 -15.82 4.17
C VAL A 42 12.38 -15.25 5.41
N TRP A 43 13.09 -14.43 6.19
CA TRP A 43 12.52 -13.74 7.35
C TRP A 43 13.38 -12.55 7.75
N ASN A 44 14.63 -12.82 8.12
CA ASN A 44 15.63 -11.79 8.40
C ASN A 44 16.49 -11.58 7.16
N GLY A 45 16.56 -10.34 6.68
CA GLY A 45 17.31 -9.96 5.51
C GLY A 45 16.65 -8.79 4.79
N PHE A 46 17.29 -8.35 3.72
CA PHE A 46 16.79 -7.28 2.87
C PHE A 46 17.27 -7.52 1.45
N THR A 47 16.36 -7.86 0.55
CA THR A 47 16.67 -8.05 -0.88
C THR A 47 16.02 -6.96 -1.73
N LEU A 48 16.33 -6.94 -3.03
CA LEU A 48 15.78 -5.94 -3.94
C LEU A 48 14.25 -6.09 -4.12
N THR A 49 13.71 -7.30 -3.98
CA THR A 49 12.26 -7.53 -4.06
C THR A 49 11.51 -6.89 -2.90
N ASP A 50 12.15 -6.82 -1.73
CA ASP A 50 11.57 -6.22 -0.52
C ASP A 50 11.46 -4.68 -0.64
N LEU A 51 12.26 -4.05 -1.51
CA LEU A 51 12.25 -2.61 -1.77
C LEU A 51 11.07 -2.13 -2.62
N VAL A 52 10.45 -3.02 -3.40
CA VAL A 52 9.40 -2.64 -4.36
C VAL A 52 8.23 -1.96 -3.65
N PHE A 53 7.73 -2.56 -2.58
CA PHE A 53 6.57 -2.04 -1.87
C PHE A 53 6.85 -0.71 -1.13
N PRO A 54 7.94 -0.58 -0.33
CA PRO A 54 8.33 0.69 0.26
C PRO A 54 8.53 1.82 -0.76
N THR A 55 9.15 1.52 -1.91
CA THR A 55 9.38 2.51 -2.96
C THR A 55 8.06 2.99 -3.56
N PHE A 56 7.12 2.07 -3.80
CA PHE A 56 5.78 2.41 -4.27
C PHE A 56 5.04 3.36 -3.31
N LEU A 57 5.11 3.10 -2.00
CA LEU A 57 4.51 3.98 -0.98
C LEU A 57 5.18 5.36 -0.95
N PHE A 58 6.52 5.41 -1.05
CA PHE A 58 7.27 6.66 -1.10
C PHE A 58 6.86 7.51 -2.31
N VAL A 59 6.69 6.87 -3.47
CA VAL A 59 6.27 7.52 -4.71
C VAL A 59 4.84 8.05 -4.62
N VAL A 60 3.92 7.27 -4.04
CA VAL A 60 2.55 7.71 -3.76
C VAL A 60 2.55 8.93 -2.84
N GLY A 61 3.38 8.94 -1.79
CA GLY A 61 3.55 10.07 -0.88
C GLY A 61 4.09 11.33 -1.57
N ASN A 62 5.12 11.19 -2.41
CA ASN A 62 5.65 12.31 -3.20
C ASN A 62 4.58 12.87 -4.15
N ALA A 63 3.88 12.01 -4.88
CA ALA A 63 2.78 12.41 -5.75
C ALA A 63 1.67 13.15 -4.99
N MET A 64 1.41 12.76 -3.74
CA MET A 64 0.44 13.41 -2.86
C MET A 64 0.88 14.83 -2.47
N SER A 65 2.15 15.06 -2.13
CA SER A 65 2.67 16.40 -1.79
C SER A 65 2.40 17.42 -2.90
N PHE A 66 2.54 17.02 -4.16
CA PHE A 66 2.23 17.87 -5.32
C PHE A 66 0.72 18.07 -5.55
N SER A 67 -0.11 17.08 -5.26
CA SER A 67 -1.57 17.20 -5.42
C SER A 67 -2.20 18.03 -4.31
N MET A 68 -1.65 18.01 -3.09
CA MET A 68 -2.16 18.77 -1.93
C MET A 68 -2.15 20.27 -2.15
N LYS A 69 -1.16 20.82 -2.87
CA LYS A 69 -1.12 22.24 -3.25
C LYS A 69 -2.37 22.68 -4.02
N LYS A 70 -3.00 21.76 -4.77
CA LYS A 70 -4.21 22.04 -5.56
C LYS A 70 -5.48 22.03 -4.72
N TYR A 71 -5.42 21.48 -3.50
CA TYR A 71 -6.56 21.37 -2.60
C TYR A 71 -6.57 22.44 -1.51
N GLN A 72 -5.59 23.35 -1.48
CA GLN A 72 -5.51 24.44 -0.49
C GLN A 72 -6.69 25.41 -0.58
N ASN A 73 -7.22 25.64 -1.79
CA ASN A 73 -8.31 26.60 -2.04
C ASN A 73 -9.67 25.90 -2.26
N VAL A 74 -9.77 24.61 -1.96
CA VAL A 74 -10.96 23.80 -2.22
C VAL A 74 -11.68 23.54 -0.90
N ALA A 75 -13.02 23.60 -0.90
CA ALA A 75 -13.82 23.30 0.28
C ALA A 75 -13.51 21.88 0.81
N SER A 76 -13.44 21.72 2.14
CA SER A 76 -13.07 20.43 2.77
C SER A 76 -13.98 19.27 2.35
N SER A 77 -15.27 19.52 2.09
CA SER A 77 -16.21 18.50 1.59
C SER A 77 -15.82 17.98 0.20
N GLU A 78 -15.40 18.85 -0.71
CA GLU A 78 -14.93 18.44 -2.04
C GLU A 78 -13.61 17.67 -1.98
N PHE A 79 -12.71 18.08 -1.08
CA PHE A 79 -11.48 17.36 -0.83
C PHE A 79 -11.77 15.93 -0.34
N LEU A 80 -12.60 15.78 0.69
CA LEU A 80 -12.98 14.47 1.22
C LEU A 80 -13.64 13.60 0.15
N LYS A 81 -14.58 14.13 -0.63
CA LYS A 81 -15.20 13.38 -1.74
C LYS A 81 -14.16 12.86 -2.74
N LYS A 82 -13.16 13.67 -3.10
CA LYS A 82 -12.09 13.26 -4.03
C LYS A 82 -11.18 12.18 -3.42
N VAL A 83 -10.81 12.33 -2.16
CA VAL A 83 -9.98 11.34 -1.44
C VAL A 83 -10.72 10.01 -1.27
N PHE A 84 -11.97 10.04 -0.79
CA PHE A 84 -12.80 8.84 -0.63
C PHE A 84 -13.09 8.15 -1.96
N LYS A 85 -13.36 8.91 -3.04
CA LYS A 85 -13.51 8.33 -4.38
C LYS A 85 -12.26 7.58 -4.81
N ARG A 86 -11.07 8.15 -4.62
CA ARG A 86 -9.80 7.51 -4.97
C ARG A 86 -9.52 6.29 -4.10
N PHE A 87 -9.78 6.38 -2.80
CA PHE A 87 -9.71 5.26 -1.86
C PHE A 87 -10.60 4.10 -2.35
N ALA A 88 -11.88 4.37 -2.62
CA ALA A 88 -12.84 3.38 -3.07
C ALA A 88 -12.43 2.72 -4.40
N ILE A 89 -11.94 3.51 -5.37
CA ILE A 89 -11.48 2.97 -6.66
C ILE A 89 -10.29 2.01 -6.47
N ILE A 90 -9.26 2.42 -5.71
CA ILE A 90 -8.06 1.59 -5.51
C ILE A 90 -8.43 0.32 -4.72
N PHE A 91 -9.25 0.48 -3.68
CA PHE A 91 -9.69 -0.64 -2.85
C PHE A 91 -10.52 -1.64 -3.67
N LEU A 92 -11.50 -1.16 -4.43
CA LEU A 92 -12.36 -2.00 -5.27
C LEU A 92 -11.55 -2.71 -6.36
N LEU A 93 -10.65 -2.01 -7.05
CA LEU A 93 -9.79 -2.63 -8.06
C LEU A 93 -8.90 -3.72 -7.45
N GLY A 94 -8.34 -3.48 -6.26
CA GLY A 94 -7.56 -4.49 -5.55
C GLY A 94 -8.37 -5.70 -5.14
N PHE A 95 -9.60 -5.47 -4.67
CA PHE A 95 -10.51 -6.54 -4.27
C PHE A 95 -10.97 -7.38 -5.47
N LEU A 96 -11.42 -6.71 -6.54
CA LEU A 96 -11.86 -7.38 -7.77
C LEU A 96 -10.74 -8.17 -8.45
N MET A 97 -9.50 -7.66 -8.41
CA MET A 97 -8.34 -8.38 -8.95
C MET A 97 -8.08 -9.68 -8.19
N TYR A 98 -8.30 -9.71 -6.86
CA TYR A 98 -8.14 -10.94 -6.08
C TYR A 98 -9.33 -11.90 -6.23
N TRP A 99 -10.55 -11.35 -6.38
CA TRP A 99 -11.75 -12.16 -6.59
C TRP A 99 -11.84 -12.74 -8.02
N PHE A 100 -10.96 -12.34 -8.93
CA PHE A 100 -10.87 -12.92 -10.27
C PHE A 100 -10.09 -14.25 -10.26
N PRO A 101 -10.58 -15.32 -10.91
CA PRO A 101 -11.83 -15.43 -11.68
C PRO A 101 -13.07 -15.55 -10.78
N PHE A 102 -14.10 -14.75 -11.07
CA PHE A 102 -15.33 -14.68 -10.26
C PHE A 102 -16.15 -15.98 -10.23
N PHE A 103 -15.89 -16.87 -11.18
CA PHE A 103 -16.58 -18.14 -11.35
C PHE A 103 -15.57 -19.28 -11.25
N GLU A 104 -15.88 -20.24 -10.38
CA GLU A 104 -15.12 -21.47 -10.20
C GLU A 104 -16.11 -22.64 -10.31
N ASN A 105 -15.85 -23.57 -11.23
CA ASN A 105 -16.68 -24.75 -11.50
C ASN A 105 -18.18 -24.46 -11.75
N GLY A 106 -18.50 -23.36 -12.45
CA GLY A 106 -19.88 -22.99 -12.80
C GLY A 106 -20.66 -22.30 -11.68
N SER A 107 -20.03 -22.03 -10.53
CA SER A 107 -20.62 -21.31 -9.39
C SER A 107 -19.84 -20.02 -9.10
N LEU A 108 -20.52 -19.03 -8.51
CA LEU A 108 -19.86 -17.79 -8.05
C LEU A 108 -18.95 -18.11 -6.87
N LYS A 109 -17.68 -17.72 -6.97
CA LYS A 109 -16.70 -17.95 -5.91
C LYS A 109 -17.12 -17.24 -4.61
N PRO A 110 -17.15 -17.95 -3.46
CA PRO A 110 -17.52 -17.34 -2.18
C PRO A 110 -16.58 -16.17 -1.85
N ILE A 111 -17.17 -15.03 -1.46
CA ILE A 111 -16.41 -13.85 -1.01
C ILE A 111 -15.60 -14.16 0.26
N ALA A 112 -16.07 -15.12 1.08
CA ALA A 112 -15.39 -15.54 2.30
C ALA A 112 -13.99 -16.10 2.06
N GLU A 113 -13.72 -16.70 0.90
CA GLU A 113 -12.41 -17.28 0.55
C GLU A 113 -11.48 -16.26 -0.13
N THR A 114 -11.95 -15.01 -0.28
CA THR A 114 -11.16 -13.95 -0.91
C THR A 114 -10.33 -13.20 0.11
N ARG A 115 -9.05 -12.99 -0.21
CA ARG A 115 -8.13 -12.20 0.61
C ARG A 115 -8.54 -10.73 0.52
N ILE A 116 -9.20 -10.26 1.57
CA ILE A 116 -9.70 -8.89 1.66
C ILE A 116 -8.54 -7.88 1.68
N PHE A 117 -7.48 -8.16 2.44
CA PHE A 117 -6.34 -7.26 2.61
C PHE A 117 -5.15 -7.62 1.71
N GLY A 118 -5.21 -7.16 0.45
CA GLY A 118 -4.09 -7.16 -0.48
C GLY A 118 -3.24 -5.88 -0.41
N VAL A 119 -2.21 -5.83 -1.26
CA VAL A 119 -1.25 -4.70 -1.35
C VAL A 119 -1.96 -3.40 -1.73
N LEU A 120 -2.89 -3.46 -2.70
CA LEU A 120 -3.63 -2.27 -3.17
C LEU A 120 -4.55 -1.70 -2.09
N GLN A 121 -5.20 -2.54 -1.29
CA GLN A 121 -6.06 -2.13 -0.18
C GLN A 121 -5.23 -1.42 0.91
N ARG A 122 -4.04 -1.95 1.23
CA ARG A 122 -3.10 -1.30 2.16
C ARG A 122 -2.67 0.08 1.64
N ILE A 123 -2.32 0.18 0.35
CA ILE A 123 -1.98 1.48 -0.27
C ILE A 123 -3.17 2.45 -0.21
N ALA A 124 -4.40 1.97 -0.45
CA ALA A 124 -5.60 2.79 -0.37
C ALA A 124 -5.80 3.37 1.04
N LEU A 125 -5.65 2.53 2.08
CA LEU A 125 -5.75 2.96 3.48
C LEU A 125 -4.66 3.98 3.85
N CYS A 126 -3.39 3.69 3.51
CA CYS A 126 -2.29 4.63 3.71
C CYS A 126 -2.56 5.96 3.01
N TYR A 127 -3.07 5.94 1.77
CA TYR A 127 -3.44 7.14 1.02
C TYR A 127 -4.54 7.94 1.73
N LEU A 128 -5.59 7.27 2.22
CA LEU A 128 -6.71 7.90 2.92
C LEU A 128 -6.24 8.59 4.20
N PHE A 129 -5.58 7.86 5.10
CA PHE A 129 -5.12 8.40 6.38
C PHE A 129 -4.07 9.50 6.20
N ALA A 130 -3.07 9.28 5.33
CA ALA A 130 -2.06 10.30 5.06
C ALA A 130 -2.67 11.57 4.43
N SER A 131 -3.66 11.41 3.54
CA SER A 131 -4.32 12.56 2.92
C SER A 131 -5.09 13.39 3.94
N ILE A 132 -5.81 12.75 4.86
CA ILE A 132 -6.56 13.41 5.93
C ILE A 132 -5.58 14.10 6.90
N LEU A 133 -4.53 13.40 7.32
CA LEU A 133 -3.50 13.95 8.22
C LEU A 133 -2.85 15.21 7.63
N LEU A 134 -2.43 15.16 6.36
CA LEU A 134 -1.79 16.30 5.70
C LEU A 134 -2.75 17.45 5.40
N HIS A 135 -4.06 17.21 5.32
CA HIS A 135 -5.05 18.26 5.08
C HIS A 135 -5.40 19.02 6.36
N TYR A 136 -5.57 18.31 7.49
CA TYR A 136 -6.02 18.91 8.74
C TYR A 136 -4.88 19.32 9.68
N PHE A 137 -3.71 18.69 9.58
CA PHE A 137 -2.59 18.94 10.48
C PHE A 137 -1.41 19.61 9.77
N LYS A 138 -0.62 20.35 10.55
CA LYS A 138 0.63 20.94 10.08
C LYS A 138 1.68 19.85 9.87
N THR A 139 2.60 20.09 8.94
CA THR A 139 3.69 19.16 8.61
C THR A 139 4.47 18.70 9.84
N GLN A 140 4.74 19.58 10.79
CA GLN A 140 5.45 19.24 12.04
C GLN A 140 4.68 18.22 12.89
N SER A 141 3.37 18.43 13.06
CA SER A 141 2.50 17.50 13.78
C SER A 141 2.42 16.14 13.08
N VAL A 142 2.38 16.11 11.74
CA VAL A 142 2.37 14.87 10.97
C VAL A 142 3.70 14.11 11.09
N LEU A 143 4.84 14.81 11.11
CA LEU A 143 6.15 14.19 11.32
C LEU A 143 6.27 13.58 12.72
N ILE A 144 5.86 14.32 13.74
CA ILE A 144 5.83 13.83 15.13
C ILE A 144 4.90 12.62 15.25
N PHE A 145 3.68 12.71 14.70
CA PHE A 145 2.74 11.59 14.67
C PHE A 145 3.35 10.37 13.96
N SER A 146 4.03 10.54 12.82
CA SER A 146 4.65 9.43 12.09
C SER A 146 5.76 8.76 12.91
N ALA A 147 6.59 9.54 13.60
CA ALA A 147 7.63 9.01 14.49
C ALA A 147 7.02 8.24 15.67
N ILE A 148 6.01 8.81 16.32
CA ILE A 148 5.28 8.16 17.42
C ILE A 148 4.59 6.89 16.94
N ALA A 149 3.94 6.91 15.78
CA ALA A 149 3.27 5.75 15.21
C ALA A 149 4.25 4.62 14.91
N LEU A 150 5.46 4.94 14.42
CA LEU A 150 6.49 3.96 14.12
C LEU A 150 7.06 3.30 15.39
N ILE A 151 7.38 4.11 16.40
CA ILE A 151 7.85 3.62 17.71
C ILE A 151 6.74 2.83 18.41
N GLY A 152 5.52 3.36 18.42
CA GLY A 152 4.35 2.72 19.01
C GLY A 152 4.05 1.37 18.36
N TYR A 153 4.10 1.30 17.02
CA TYR A 153 3.94 0.04 16.29
C TYR A 153 5.01 -0.98 16.67
N HIS A 154 6.27 -0.55 16.78
CA HIS A 154 7.35 -1.43 17.21
C HIS A 154 7.15 -1.98 18.63
N ILE A 155 6.72 -1.12 19.57
CA ILE A 155 6.39 -1.54 20.94
C ILE A 155 5.22 -2.53 20.93
N ILE A 156 4.17 -2.29 20.14
CA ILE A 156 3.03 -3.21 20.03
C ILE A 156 3.50 -4.59 19.53
N LEU A 157 4.38 -4.62 18.53
CA LEU A 157 4.94 -5.87 18.00
C LEU A 157 5.76 -6.63 19.06
N MET A 158 6.51 -5.93 19.91
CA MET A 158 7.30 -6.52 20.98
C MET A 158 6.46 -7.00 22.16
N VAL A 159 5.41 -6.28 22.53
CA VAL A 159 4.58 -6.60 23.70
C VAL A 159 3.55 -7.69 23.38
N PHE A 160 2.96 -7.67 22.19
CA PHE A 160 1.87 -8.58 21.82
C PHE A 160 2.28 -9.70 20.85
N GLY A 161 3.53 -9.66 20.36
CA GLY A 161 4.11 -10.64 19.44
C GLY A 161 5.46 -11.17 19.93
N ASP A 162 5.93 -12.23 19.29
CA ASP A 162 7.24 -12.85 19.54
C ASP A 162 8.29 -12.50 18.47
N LEU A 163 7.98 -11.53 17.61
CA LEU A 163 8.77 -11.13 16.44
C LEU A 163 9.09 -12.30 15.48
N SER A 164 8.34 -13.40 15.57
CA SER A 164 8.39 -14.51 14.61
C SER A 164 7.27 -14.37 13.58
N LEU A 165 7.37 -15.12 12.48
CA LEU A 165 6.37 -15.09 11.40
C LEU A 165 5.00 -15.58 11.88
N THR A 166 4.97 -16.55 12.80
CA THR A 166 3.75 -17.23 13.24
C THR A 166 3.16 -16.66 14.54
N GLY A 167 3.97 -16.04 15.39
CA GLY A 167 3.53 -15.45 16.66
C GLY A 167 3.38 -13.93 16.64
N ASN A 168 3.50 -13.30 15.47
CA ASN A 168 3.37 -11.86 15.29
C ASN A 168 2.00 -11.35 15.81
N ALA A 169 2.03 -10.21 16.52
CA ALA A 169 0.85 -9.52 17.02
C ALA A 169 -0.18 -9.23 15.91
N VAL A 170 0.29 -8.87 14.71
CA VAL A 170 -0.58 -8.59 13.56
C VAL A 170 -1.36 -9.82 13.13
N LEU A 171 -0.71 -10.99 13.08
CA LEU A 171 -1.37 -12.24 12.72
C LEU A 171 -2.43 -12.64 13.74
N LYS A 172 -2.16 -12.41 15.04
CA LYS A 172 -3.14 -12.65 16.11
C LYS A 172 -4.35 -11.73 15.97
N LEU A 173 -4.12 -10.46 15.67
CA LEU A 173 -5.18 -9.48 15.44
C LEU A 173 -6.02 -9.82 14.21
N ASP A 174 -5.38 -10.17 13.10
CA ASP A 174 -6.05 -10.56 11.86
C ASP A 174 -6.92 -11.81 12.09
N LYS A 175 -6.40 -12.83 12.78
CA LYS A 175 -7.17 -14.04 13.16
C LYS A 175 -8.36 -13.72 14.07
N PHE A 176 -8.23 -12.73 14.95
CA PHE A 176 -9.31 -12.32 15.84
C PHE A 176 -10.42 -11.56 15.11
N ILE A 177 -10.06 -10.68 14.16
CA ILE A 177 -11.03 -9.84 13.44
C ILE A 177 -11.70 -10.60 12.28
N ILE A 178 -10.91 -11.35 11.51
CA ILE A 178 -11.33 -11.94 10.23
C ILE A 178 -11.65 -13.44 10.39
N GLY A 179 -11.11 -14.08 11.42
CA GLY A 179 -11.17 -15.53 11.61
C GLY A 179 -9.87 -16.21 11.19
N ALA A 180 -9.70 -17.47 11.57
CA ALA A 180 -8.60 -18.29 11.08
C ALA A 180 -8.98 -18.87 9.71
N ASP A 181 -8.17 -18.56 8.69
CA ASP A 181 -8.05 -19.38 7.49
C ASP A 181 -7.38 -20.73 7.85
#